data_AF-A0A502IH38-F1
#
_entry.id   AF-A0A502IH38-F1
#
_cell.length_a   1.000
_cell.length_b   1.000
_cell.length_c   1.000
_cell.angle_alpha   90.00
_cell.angle_beta   90.00
_cell.angle_gamma   90.00
#
_symmetry.space_group_name_H-M   'P 1'
#
loop_
_entity.id
_entity.type
_entity.pdbx_description
1 polymer ?
#
loop_
_entity_poly.entity_id
_entity_poly.type
_entity_poly.pdbx_seq_one_letter_code
_entity_poly.pdbx_strand_id
1 'polypeptide(L)'
;MTYEKLKQEIEAASGVREWNPTPSDLGRIASALTALKSRKAIVTRSDVAMIVSRQFPGARFHVTAGVDTKDITSLLTIALKQTRN
;
A
#
# COMPACT_ATOMS: atom_id res chain seq x y z
N MET A 1 -1.64 17.88 4.71
CA MET A 1 -2.17 17.40 3.41
C MET A 1 -1.46 16.14 2.87
N THR A 2 -0.66 15.41 3.67
CA THR A 2 0.26 14.37 3.13
C THR A 2 -0.30 12.94 3.17
N TYR A 3 -1.22 12.65 4.10
CA TYR A 3 -1.74 11.30 4.33
C TYR A 3 -2.86 10.88 3.38
N GLU A 4 -3.65 11.83 2.86
CA GLU A 4 -4.74 11.55 1.92
C GLU A 4 -4.22 11.04 0.57
N LYS A 5 -3.11 11.60 0.06
CA LYS A 5 -2.46 11.11 -1.15
C LYS A 5 -1.89 9.71 -0.98
N LEU A 6 -1.20 9.47 0.13
CA LEU A 6 -0.68 8.13 0.46
C LEU A 6 -1.83 7.11 0.55
N LYS A 7 -2.95 7.48 1.18
CA LYS A 7 -4.15 6.65 1.24
C LYS A 7 -4.66 6.33 -0.16
N GLN A 8 -4.85 7.33 -1.03
CA GLN A 8 -5.31 7.14 -2.41
C GLN A 8 -4.38 6.26 -3.24
N GLU A 9 -3.06 6.41 -3.08
CA GLU A 9 -2.10 5.56 -3.79
C GLU A 9 -2.09 4.13 -3.27
N ILE A 10 -2.28 3.92 -1.95
CA ILE A 10 -2.47 2.58 -1.39
C ILE A 10 -3.80 1.97 -1.87
N GLU A 11 -4.86 2.75 -1.97
CA GLU A 11 -6.16 2.34 -2.52
C GLU A 11 -6.04 1.93 -4.00
N ALA A 12 -5.31 2.70 -4.80
CA ALA A 12 -5.02 2.35 -6.19
C ALA A 12 -4.10 1.12 -6.32
N ALA A 13 -3.10 1.00 -5.45
CA ALA A 13 -2.10 -0.06 -5.48
C ALA A 13 -2.62 -1.41 -4.96
N SER A 14 -3.40 -1.41 -3.88
CA SER A 14 -3.95 -2.63 -3.26
C SER A 14 -5.37 -2.94 -3.73
N GLY A 15 -6.13 -1.94 -4.19
CA GLY A 15 -7.56 -2.04 -4.43
C GLY A 15 -8.37 -2.13 -3.13
N VAL A 16 -7.83 -1.67 -2.01
CA VAL A 16 -8.60 -1.50 -0.77
C VAL A 16 -9.63 -0.38 -0.98
N ARG A 17 -10.87 -0.61 -0.57
CA ARG A 17 -11.98 0.34 -0.72
C ARG A 17 -12.62 0.71 0.61
N GLU A 18 -12.77 -0.27 1.50
CA GLU A 18 -13.36 -0.05 2.82
C GLU A 18 -12.27 -0.20 3.88
N TRP A 19 -11.72 0.93 4.29
CA TRP A 19 -10.77 1.04 5.40
C TRP A 19 -10.71 2.49 5.90
N ASN A 20 -10.44 2.66 7.19
CA ASN A 20 -10.26 3.97 7.82
C ASN A 20 -8.94 4.00 8.61
N PRO A 21 -7.79 4.00 7.93
CA PRO A 21 -6.49 3.95 8.59
C PRO A 21 -6.21 5.28 9.30
N THR A 22 -5.65 5.20 10.50
CA THR A 22 -5.14 6.40 11.18
C THR A 22 -3.83 6.87 10.54
N PRO A 23 -3.38 8.12 10.78
CA PRO A 23 -2.07 8.59 10.31
C PRO A 23 -0.91 7.67 10.77
N SER A 24 -1.02 7.12 11.97
CA SER A 24 -0.06 6.16 12.52
C SER A 24 -0.07 4.83 11.75
N ASP A 25 -1.24 4.34 11.35
CA ASP A 25 -1.36 3.12 10.53
C ASP A 25 -0.77 3.33 9.13
N LEU A 26 -1.04 4.48 8.51
CA LEU A 26 -0.43 4.86 7.23
C LEU A 26 1.09 4.95 7.34
N GLY A 27 1.63 5.49 8.44
CA GLY A 27 3.06 5.48 8.72
C GLY A 27 3.64 4.06 8.81
N ARG A 28 2.98 3.16 9.54
CA ARG A 28 3.40 1.74 9.66
C ARG A 28 3.36 1.02 8.31
N ILE A 29 2.32 1.25 7.51
CA ILE A 29 2.18 0.68 6.17
C ILE A 29 3.29 1.21 5.26
N ALA A 30 3.57 2.51 5.27
CA ALA A 30 4.65 3.11 4.50
C ALA A 30 6.03 2.55 4.87
N SER A 31 6.32 2.39 6.17
CA SER A 31 7.55 1.75 6.64
C SER A 31 7.65 0.29 6.21
N ALA A 32 6.55 -0.47 6.31
CA ALA A 32 6.52 -1.87 5.88
C ALA A 32 6.72 -2.02 4.37
N LEU A 33 6.13 -1.13 3.56
CA LEU A 33 6.33 -1.09 2.11
C LEU A 33 7.76 -0.73 1.72
N THR A 34 8.36 0.22 2.43
CA THR A 34 9.77 0.59 2.24
C THR A 34 10.69 -0.59 2.56
N ALA A 35 10.46 -1.27 3.68
CA ALA A 35 11.21 -2.45 4.08
C ALA A 35 11.04 -3.61 3.08
N LEU A 36 9.83 -3.79 2.55
CA LEU A 36 9.55 -4.79 1.51
C LEU A 36 10.31 -4.47 0.23
N LYS A 37 10.33 -3.21 -0.21
CA LYS A 37 11.07 -2.77 -1.39
C LYS A 37 12.57 -2.97 -1.25
N SER A 38 13.13 -2.82 -0.05
CA SER A 38 14.54 -3.14 0.20
C SER A 38 14.85 -4.64 0.12
N ARG A 39 13.85 -5.51 0.31
CA ARG A 39 14.01 -6.98 0.32
C ARG A 39 13.59 -7.63 -1.00
N LYS A 40 12.71 -6.99 -1.76
CA LYS A 40 12.08 -7.54 -2.97
C LYS A 40 12.18 -6.50 -4.09
N ALA A 41 12.77 -6.89 -5.21
CA ALA A 41 12.96 -6.01 -6.37
C ALA A 41 11.63 -5.59 -7.02
N ILE A 42 10.61 -6.45 -6.96
CA ILE A 42 9.28 -6.25 -7.55
C ILE A 42 8.25 -6.33 -6.43
N VAL A 43 7.52 -5.24 -6.21
CA VAL A 43 6.38 -5.19 -5.29
C VAL A 43 5.10 -5.36 -6.09
N THR A 44 4.33 -6.39 -5.76
CA THR A 44 3.04 -6.70 -6.40
C THR A 44 1.88 -6.21 -5.55
N ARG A 45 0.70 -6.12 -6.17
CA ARG A 45 -0.54 -5.78 -5.48
C ARG A 45 -0.84 -6.66 -4.28
N SER A 46 -0.60 -7.97 -4.42
CA SER A 46 -0.78 -8.94 -3.34
C SER A 46 0.12 -8.64 -2.14
N ASP A 47 1.36 -8.18 -2.37
CA ASP A 47 2.26 -7.81 -1.27
C ASP A 47 1.74 -6.57 -0.51
N VAL A 48 1.25 -5.56 -1.23
CA VAL A 48 0.65 -4.36 -0.62
C VAL A 48 -0.61 -4.72 0.14
N ALA A 49 -1.51 -5.50 -0.45
CA ALA A 49 -2.74 -5.96 0.20
C ALA A 49 -2.43 -6.77 1.47
N MET A 50 -1.39 -7.62 1.44
CA MET A 50 -0.93 -8.36 2.61
C MET A 50 -0.43 -7.42 3.72
N ILE A 51 0.35 -6.38 3.39
CA ILE A 51 0.81 -5.39 4.38
C ILE A 51 -0.38 -4.63 4.97
N VAL A 52 -1.30 -4.16 4.13
CA VAL A 52 -2.49 -3.43 4.57
C VAL A 52 -3.36 -4.32 5.45
N SER A 53 -3.59 -5.58 5.08
CA SER A 53 -4.39 -6.53 5.87
C SER A 53 -3.72 -6.87 7.21
N ARG A 54 -2.38 -6.95 7.26
CA ARG A 54 -1.65 -7.16 8.52
C ARG A 54 -1.76 -5.98 9.48
N GLN A 55 -1.71 -4.76 8.96
CA GLN A 55 -1.79 -3.55 9.79
C GLN A 55 -3.24 -3.15 10.10
N PHE A 56 -4.16 -3.46 9.20
CA PHE A 56 -5.58 -3.14 9.30
C PHE A 56 -6.40 -4.38 8.88
N PRO A 57 -6.65 -5.33 9.80
CA PRO A 57 -7.34 -6.58 9.48
C PRO A 57 -8.81 -6.38 9.06
N GLY A 58 -9.40 -5.22 9.35
CA GLY A 58 -10.74 -4.85 8.88
C GLY A 58 -10.80 -4.32 7.43
N ALA A 59 -9.67 -4.25 6.72
CA ALA A 59 -9.62 -3.72 5.36
C ALA A 59 -10.32 -4.66 4.40
N ARG A 60 -11.24 -4.12 3.57
CA ARG A 60 -11.81 -4.88 2.45
C ARG A 60 -11.15 -4.50 1.14
N PHE A 61 -10.68 -5.54 0.46
CA PHE A 61 -10.01 -5.46 -0.82
C PHE A 61 -10.94 -5.97 -1.91
N HIS A 62 -10.91 -5.33 -3.08
CA HIS A 62 -11.56 -5.89 -4.26
C HIS A 62 -10.75 -7.10 -4.74
N VAL A 63 -11.27 -8.32 -4.55
CA VAL A 63 -10.66 -9.54 -5.07
C VAL A 63 -10.88 -9.56 -6.58
N THR A 64 -9.88 -9.12 -7.34
CA THR A 64 -9.84 -9.43 -8.77
C THR A 64 -9.28 -10.84 -8.91
N ALA A 65 -10.15 -11.78 -9.26
CA ALA A 65 -9.77 -13.14 -9.63
C ALA A 65 -8.88 -13.08 -10.89
N GLY A 66 -7.57 -13.07 -10.67
CA GLY A 66 -6.55 -12.96 -11.72
C GLY A 66 -5.23 -12.64 -11.06
N VAL A 67 -4.19 -13.45 -11.34
CA VAL A 67 -2.86 -13.28 -10.77
C VAL A 67 -2.35 -11.88 -11.13
N ASP A 68 -2.32 -10.99 -10.14
CA ASP A 68 -2.01 -9.58 -10.33
C ASP A 68 -0.49 -9.42 -10.49
N THR A 69 -0.03 -9.42 -11.74
CA THR A 69 1.39 -9.30 -12.14
C THR A 69 1.82 -7.87 -12.44
N LYS A 70 0.97 -6.86 -12.20
CA LYS A 70 1.36 -5.46 -12.42
C LYS A 70 2.41 -5.05 -11.39
N ASP A 71 3.60 -4.72 -11.86
CA ASP A 71 4.60 -4.01 -11.06
C ASP A 71 4.00 -2.67 -10.66
N ILE A 72 3.72 -2.52 -9.37
CA ILE A 72 3.20 -1.29 -8.76
C ILE A 72 4.29 -0.60 -7.93
N THR A 73 5.53 -1.08 -8.04
CA THR A 73 6.71 -0.51 -7.39
C THR A 73 6.86 0.97 -7.73
N SER A 74 6.56 1.36 -8.96
CA SER A 74 6.63 2.76 -9.41
C SER A 74 5.60 3.66 -8.69
N LEU A 75 4.35 3.21 -8.56
CA LEU A 75 3.29 3.94 -7.84
C LEU A 75 3.62 4.07 -6.35
N LEU A 76 4.07 2.97 -5.73
CA LEU A 76 4.50 2.97 -4.33
C LEU A 76 5.69 3.91 -4.09
N THR A 77 6.62 3.99 -5.04
CA THR A 77 7.80 4.86 -4.90
C THR A 77 7.42 6.34 -4.89
N ILE A 78 6.42 6.72 -5.68
CA ILE A 78 5.90 8.10 -5.71
C ILE A 78 5.23 8.41 -4.37
N ALA A 79 4.37 7.51 -3.88
CA ALA A 79 3.70 7.64 -2.60
C ALA A 79 4.66 7.81 -1.42
N LEU A 80 5.65 6.93 -1.34
CA LEU A 80 6.63 6.93 -0.25
C LEU A 80 7.56 8.15 -0.28
N LYS A 81 7.90 8.68 -1.47
CA LYS A 81 8.68 9.91 -1.58
C LYS A 81 7.90 11.13 -1.11
N GLN A 82 6.60 11.19 -1.38
CA GLN A 82 5.77 12.33 -0.98
C GLN A 82 5.49 12.38 0.53
N THR A 83 5.58 11.25 1.25
CA THR A 83 5.36 11.23 2.70
C THR A 83 6.57 11.73 3.52
N ARG A 84 7.73 11.95 2.88
CA ARG A 84 9.00 12.29 3.56
C ARG A 84 9.38 13.78 3.51
N ASN A 85 8.52 14.66 2.98
CA ASN A 85 8.73 16.10 2.96
C ASN A 85 7.70 16.86 3.81
#